data_AF-A0AA42YJI5-F1
#
_entry.id   AF-A0AA42YJI5-F1
#
_cell.length_a   1.000
_cell.length_b   1.000
_cell.length_c   1.000
_cell.angle_alpha   90.00
_cell.angle_beta   90.00
_cell.angle_gamma   90.00
#
_symmetry.space_group_name_H-M   'P 1'
#
loop_
_entity.id
_entity.type
_entity.pdbx_description
1 polymer ?
#
loop_
_entity_poly.entity_id
_entity_poly.type
_entity_poly.pdbx_seq_one_letter_code
_entity_poly.pdbx_strand_id
1 'polypeptide(L)'
;SPPVPRFVLLVGDASWDVKNVEPDDALYANWTDRQLLLEDRFAQREGRFLALPQGLAHRNLIPTRQLYQREGQAASDVWFVDVEGDDLRPELAIGRFPVVDQSEVAAIVGKTIRYATRPAAPDWARRSLLVTNEDPIFQARSDRIGALLEDLGFAVDKLYPQSAERSNEEHGRRLQEYFSGDEALIHFLGHGGRFIWRTGPSDFEKNHDLFTLEHLDGLRPTDRPPIVLSMTCYSGPFDHPNADSIGEKLLRLDGRGAVAVLAASWRTMPFEQISRAIVEELTRQPTLGEALQKAYAGFSQPHFLAIYSLFGDPALPLPFAARDDRPPNPTDPDGKADAR
;
A
#
# COMPACT_ATOMS: atom_id res chain seq x y z
N SER A 1 4.28 8.44 -34.16
CA SER A 1 4.11 9.39 -33.05
C SER A 1 5.15 9.09 -31.98
N PRO A 2 5.68 10.10 -31.25
CA PRO A 2 6.58 9.86 -30.13
C PRO A 2 5.88 9.02 -29.04
N PRO A 3 6.63 8.24 -28.24
CA PRO A 3 6.06 7.48 -27.14
C PRO A 3 5.39 8.44 -26.14
N VAL A 4 4.15 8.14 -25.77
CA VAL A 4 3.40 8.91 -24.78
C VAL A 4 3.84 8.43 -23.38
N PRO A 5 4.17 9.34 -22.44
CA PRO A 5 4.43 8.96 -21.06
C PRO A 5 3.27 8.12 -20.51
N ARG A 6 3.58 7.06 -19.76
CA ARG A 6 2.59 6.17 -19.13
C ARG A 6 2.69 6.13 -17.61
N PHE A 7 3.89 6.36 -17.08
CA PHE A 7 4.23 6.11 -15.69
C PHE A 7 4.97 7.31 -15.08
N VAL A 8 4.67 7.61 -13.81
CA VAL A 8 5.39 8.55 -12.95
C VAL A 8 5.81 7.81 -11.69
N LEU A 9 7.12 7.73 -11.43
CA LEU A 9 7.65 7.21 -10.17
C LEU A 9 8.32 8.35 -9.41
N LEU A 10 7.77 8.68 -8.24
CA LEU A 10 8.38 9.64 -7.32
C LEU A 10 9.36 8.91 -6.41
N VAL A 11 10.58 9.43 -6.26
CA VAL A 11 11.59 8.85 -5.36
C VAL A 11 11.97 9.91 -4.34
N GLY A 12 11.47 9.74 -3.13
CA GLY A 12 11.64 10.68 -2.05
C GLY A 12 10.49 10.64 -1.08
N ASP A 13 10.79 10.93 0.18
CA ASP A 13 9.83 11.12 1.25
C ASP A 13 9.18 12.52 1.14
N ALA A 14 7.94 12.64 1.64
CA ALA A 14 7.14 13.87 1.58
C ALA A 14 6.88 14.48 2.96
N SER A 15 7.60 14.00 3.98
CA SER A 15 7.56 14.45 5.37
C SER A 15 7.88 15.92 5.46
N TRP A 16 6.84 16.75 5.48
CA TRP A 16 6.98 18.20 5.51
C TRP A 16 6.24 18.78 6.71
N ASP A 17 7.02 19.28 7.67
CA ASP A 17 6.49 20.10 8.75
C ASP A 17 6.53 21.59 8.36
N VAL A 18 5.45 22.09 7.76
CA VAL A 18 5.28 23.53 7.46
C VAL A 18 5.26 24.40 8.72
N LYS A 19 4.96 23.82 9.90
CA LYS A 19 4.45 24.58 11.05
C LYS A 19 5.46 24.72 12.16
N ASN A 20 6.37 23.77 12.34
CA ASN A 20 7.31 23.82 13.45
C ASN A 20 8.76 23.56 13.00
N VAL A 21 9.67 24.37 13.55
CA VAL A 21 11.13 24.13 13.42
C VAL A 21 11.56 22.98 14.34
N GLU A 22 10.79 22.73 15.40
CA GLU A 22 10.94 21.59 16.31
C GLU A 22 9.67 20.71 16.24
N PRO A 23 9.81 19.41 15.96
CA PRO A 23 8.65 18.53 15.85
C PRO A 23 7.94 18.34 17.20
N ASP A 24 6.64 18.61 17.25
CA ASP A 24 5.77 18.30 18.39
C ASP A 24 4.72 17.26 18.00
N ASP A 25 4.89 16.03 18.48
CA ASP A 25 4.00 14.90 18.24
C ASP A 25 2.55 15.15 18.68
N ALA A 26 2.30 16.08 19.60
CA ALA A 26 0.94 16.46 20.00
C ALA A 26 0.17 17.24 18.92
N LEU A 27 0.86 17.74 17.89
CA LEU A 27 0.27 18.53 16.80
C LEU A 27 -0.09 17.70 15.56
N TYR A 28 0.27 16.41 15.53
CA TYR A 28 -0.06 15.51 14.44
C TYR A 28 -1.19 14.56 14.80
N ALA A 29 -1.97 14.19 13.79
CA ALA A 29 -3.17 13.38 13.94
C ALA A 29 -2.88 11.97 14.52
N ASN A 30 -2.85 11.84 15.85
CA ASN A 30 -2.86 10.56 16.55
C ASN A 30 -4.31 10.14 16.85
N TRP A 31 -5.00 9.60 15.86
CA TRP A 31 -6.43 9.26 16.00
C TRP A 31 -6.71 7.93 16.72
N THR A 32 -5.87 7.54 17.68
CA THR A 32 -6.23 6.50 18.67
C THR A 32 -6.94 7.04 19.89
N ASP A 33 -7.36 8.30 19.95
CA ASP A 33 -8.02 8.81 21.15
C ASP A 33 -9.19 9.76 20.86
N ARG A 34 -10.41 9.23 20.99
CA ARG A 34 -11.64 10.05 21.01
C ARG A 34 -12.12 10.35 22.43
N GLN A 35 -11.40 9.92 23.48
CA GLN A 35 -11.81 10.15 24.87
C GLN A 35 -11.00 11.21 25.61
N LEU A 36 -9.91 11.72 25.02
CA LEU A 36 -9.11 12.80 25.62
C LEU A 36 -9.30 14.19 24.96
N LEU A 37 -10.44 14.42 24.30
CA LEU A 37 -10.91 15.75 23.92
C LEU A 37 -11.40 16.55 25.15
N LEU A 38 -10.52 16.73 26.14
CA LEU A 38 -10.66 17.78 27.14
C LEU A 38 -10.06 19.07 26.55
N GLU A 39 -10.74 20.17 26.79
CA GLU A 39 -10.84 21.36 25.92
C GLU A 39 -9.54 22.08 25.53
N ASP A 40 -8.36 21.72 26.07
CA ASP A 40 -7.13 22.49 25.84
C ASP A 40 -5.83 21.69 25.60
N ARG A 41 -5.83 20.34 25.48
CA ARG A 41 -4.62 19.58 25.07
C ARG A 41 -4.94 18.25 24.36
N PHE A 42 -4.23 17.95 23.27
CA PHE A 42 -4.22 16.61 22.65
C PHE A 42 -3.38 15.65 23.49
N ALA A 43 -3.94 14.48 23.85
CA ALA A 43 -3.23 13.51 24.66
C ALA A 43 -2.30 12.60 23.84
N GLN A 44 -1.07 12.45 24.32
CA GLN A 44 -0.08 11.49 23.82
C GLN A 44 -0.24 10.15 24.53
N ARG A 45 -0.16 9.03 23.77
CA ARG A 45 0.26 7.75 24.33
C ARG A 45 1.78 7.67 24.20
N GLU A 46 2.48 7.33 25.28
CA GLU A 46 3.90 6.98 25.25
C GLU A 46 4.11 5.72 24.42
N GLY A 47 4.31 5.88 23.11
CA GLY A 47 5.04 4.90 22.33
C GLY A 47 6.50 5.00 22.72
N ARG A 48 7.15 3.87 23.04
CA ARG A 48 8.61 3.81 23.10
C ARG A 48 9.13 3.99 21.67
N PHE A 49 9.25 5.23 21.22
CA PHE A 49 9.81 5.55 19.93
C PHE A 49 11.33 5.45 20.00
N LEU A 50 11.88 4.73 19.02
CA LEU A 50 13.30 4.77 18.68
C LEU A 50 13.74 6.23 18.63
N ALA A 51 14.83 6.56 19.33
CA ALA A 51 15.38 7.91 19.39
C ALA A 51 15.42 8.54 17.99
N LEU A 52 14.59 9.58 17.77
CA LEU A 52 14.48 10.24 16.47
C LEU A 52 15.78 11.04 16.22
N PRO A 53 16.51 10.79 15.12
CA PRO A 53 17.73 11.54 14.82
C PRO A 53 17.45 13.02 14.57
N GLN A 54 18.36 13.90 15.01
CA GLN A 54 18.37 15.32 14.63
C GLN A 54 18.56 15.45 13.11
N GLY A 55 17.48 15.68 12.35
CA GLY A 55 17.53 15.86 10.89
C GLY A 55 16.19 15.93 10.15
N LEU A 56 15.06 16.01 10.87
CA LEU A 56 13.70 15.81 10.34
C LEU A 56 13.27 16.85 9.27
N ALA A 57 13.80 18.08 9.32
CA ALA A 57 13.54 19.12 8.32
C ALA A 57 14.15 18.83 6.93
N HIS A 58 14.98 17.78 6.79
CA HIS A 58 15.62 17.39 5.53
C HIS A 58 14.97 16.17 4.86
N ARG A 59 13.88 15.63 5.41
CA ARG A 59 13.18 14.44 4.87
C ARG A 59 12.24 14.74 3.70
N ASN A 60 11.83 16.00 3.48
CA ASN A 60 10.97 16.36 2.35
C ASN A 60 11.77 16.48 1.04
N LEU A 61 12.04 15.35 0.40
CA LEU A 61 12.77 15.30 -0.86
C LEU A 61 11.85 15.62 -2.04
N ILE A 62 10.65 15.03 -2.05
CA ILE A 62 9.63 15.26 -3.08
C ILE A 62 8.30 15.51 -2.37
N PRO A 63 7.83 16.77 -2.30
CA PRO A 63 6.57 17.12 -1.65
C PRO A 63 5.37 16.36 -2.22
N THR A 64 4.28 16.35 -1.47
CA THR A 64 2.97 15.81 -1.89
C THR A 64 1.90 16.88 -1.79
N ARG A 65 0.81 16.73 -2.55
CA ARG A 65 -0.37 17.57 -2.35
C ARG A 65 -1.07 17.16 -1.06
N GLN A 66 -1.52 18.16 -0.31
CA GLN A 66 -2.41 17.99 0.84
C GLN A 66 -3.85 18.19 0.36
N LEU A 67 -4.66 17.14 0.40
CA LEU A 67 -6.07 17.19 0.04
C LEU A 67 -6.91 17.41 1.29
N TYR A 68 -7.78 18.41 1.24
CA TYR A 68 -8.71 18.68 2.33
C TYR A 68 -9.65 17.49 2.55
N GLN A 69 -9.72 17.06 3.80
CA GLN A 69 -10.67 16.07 4.29
C GLN A 69 -11.44 16.68 5.47
N ARG A 70 -12.63 16.14 5.76
CA ARG A 70 -13.52 16.70 6.80
C ARG A 70 -12.82 16.90 8.15
N GLU A 71 -11.89 16.02 8.52
CA GLU A 71 -11.17 16.05 9.79
C GLU A 71 -9.66 16.35 9.67
N GLY A 72 -9.18 16.83 8.51
CA GLY A 72 -7.77 17.16 8.33
C GLY A 72 -7.30 17.19 6.88
N GLN A 73 -6.06 16.78 6.63
CA GLN A 73 -5.43 16.79 5.31
C GLN A 73 -4.84 15.42 4.99
N ALA A 74 -5.05 14.95 3.77
CA ALA A 74 -4.54 13.69 3.28
C ALA A 74 -3.42 13.93 2.27
N ALA A 75 -2.29 13.24 2.44
CA ALA A 75 -1.26 13.17 1.40
C ALA A 75 -1.83 12.52 0.13
N SER A 76 -1.59 13.16 -1.01
CA SER A 76 -1.97 12.63 -2.32
C SER A 76 -0.97 13.01 -3.39
N ASP A 77 -0.50 12.00 -4.11
CA ASP A 77 0.31 12.18 -5.31
C ASP A 77 -0.54 12.26 -6.59
N VAL A 78 -1.85 11.97 -6.53
CA VAL A 78 -2.72 11.98 -7.72
C VAL A 78 -2.69 13.32 -8.43
N TRP A 79 -2.52 14.42 -7.69
CA TRP A 79 -2.38 15.76 -8.25
C TRP A 79 -1.22 15.91 -9.27
N PHE A 80 -0.16 15.10 -9.19
CA PHE A 80 0.94 15.14 -10.17
C PHE A 80 0.56 14.54 -11.54
N VAL A 81 -0.52 13.76 -11.59
CA VAL A 81 -0.93 12.98 -12.77
C VAL A 81 -2.39 13.18 -13.17
N ASP A 82 -3.13 14.01 -12.43
CA ASP A 82 -4.37 14.67 -12.85
C ASP A 82 -3.99 15.87 -13.71
N VAL A 83 -3.73 15.60 -14.99
CA VAL A 83 -3.27 16.59 -15.97
C VAL A 83 -4.40 17.01 -16.92
N GLU A 84 -5.52 16.31 -16.90
CA GLU A 84 -6.72 16.63 -17.67
C GLU A 84 -7.97 16.64 -16.77
N GLY A 85 -8.68 17.78 -16.74
CA GLY A 85 -9.99 17.87 -16.10
C GLY A 85 -10.01 18.39 -14.67
N ASP A 86 -8.89 18.33 -13.92
CA ASP A 86 -8.80 18.77 -12.51
C ASP A 86 -9.90 18.09 -11.66
N ASP A 87 -10.07 16.79 -11.85
CA ASP A 87 -11.15 15.99 -11.30
C ASP A 87 -10.68 14.85 -10.37
N LEU A 88 -9.39 14.86 -10.02
CA LEU A 88 -8.67 13.88 -9.21
C LEU A 88 -8.67 12.46 -9.82
N ARG A 89 -8.70 12.37 -11.16
CA ARG A 89 -8.46 11.12 -11.89
C ARG A 89 -7.07 11.13 -12.51
N PRO A 90 -6.29 10.05 -12.36
CA PRO A 90 -4.95 10.00 -12.92
C PRO A 90 -4.96 9.64 -14.42
N GLU A 91 -4.39 10.48 -15.27
CA GLU A 91 -4.12 10.17 -16.70
C GLU A 91 -2.82 9.36 -16.89
N LEU A 92 -1.96 9.36 -15.88
CA LEU A 92 -0.74 8.55 -15.82
C LEU A 92 -0.76 7.67 -14.59
N ALA A 93 -0.24 6.45 -14.72
CA ALA A 93 -0.03 5.58 -13.58
C ALA A 93 1.08 6.15 -12.67
N ILE A 94 0.78 6.35 -11.39
CA ILE A 94 1.71 6.93 -10.42
C ILE A 94 2.03 5.97 -9.28
N GLY A 95 3.30 5.96 -8.87
CA GLY A 95 3.74 5.33 -7.63
C GLY A 95 4.85 6.14 -6.97
N ARG A 96 5.15 5.82 -5.71
CA ARG A 96 6.18 6.48 -4.90
C ARG A 96 7.07 5.46 -4.22
N PHE A 97 8.38 5.74 -4.19
CA PHE A 97 9.31 5.22 -3.19
C PHE A 97 9.44 6.29 -2.10
N PRO A 98 8.67 6.19 -0.99
CA PRO A 98 8.82 7.10 0.13
C PRO A 98 10.11 6.68 0.82
N VAL A 99 11.19 7.43 0.65
CA VAL A 99 12.53 7.09 1.14
C VAL A 99 13.30 8.36 1.44
N VAL A 100 14.17 8.30 2.43
CA VAL A 100 15.08 9.39 2.80
C VAL A 100 16.53 9.03 2.57
N ASP A 101 16.84 7.73 2.44
CA ASP A 101 18.21 7.23 2.32
C ASP A 101 18.44 6.45 1.02
N GLN A 102 19.66 6.54 0.49
CA GLN A 102 20.05 5.79 -0.71
C GLN A 102 19.98 4.27 -0.51
N SER A 103 20.21 3.77 0.71
CA SER A 103 20.10 2.35 1.03
C SER A 103 18.67 1.84 0.93
N GLU A 104 17.67 2.66 1.26
CA GLU A 104 16.26 2.30 1.11
C GLU A 104 15.88 2.22 -0.37
N VAL A 105 16.36 3.17 -1.20
CA VAL A 105 16.20 3.11 -2.66
C VAL A 105 16.80 1.81 -3.20
N ALA A 106 18.03 1.47 -2.81
CA ALA A 106 18.70 0.26 -3.26
C ALA A 106 17.96 -1.02 -2.86
N ALA A 107 17.42 -1.07 -1.63
CA ALA A 107 16.61 -2.18 -1.13
C ALA A 107 15.33 -2.37 -1.95
N ILE A 108 14.59 -1.28 -2.21
CA ILE A 108 13.35 -1.33 -3.00
C ILE A 108 13.64 -1.72 -4.44
N VAL A 109 14.61 -1.08 -5.09
CA VAL A 109 14.98 -1.37 -6.49
C VAL A 109 15.47 -2.80 -6.64
N GLY A 110 16.33 -3.28 -5.73
CA GLY A 110 16.83 -4.65 -5.75
C GLY A 110 15.70 -5.68 -5.62
N LYS A 111 14.72 -5.40 -4.76
CA LYS A 111 13.50 -6.21 -4.59
C LYS A 111 12.62 -6.20 -5.85
N THR A 112 12.38 -5.04 -6.44
CA THR A 112 11.60 -4.87 -7.69
C THR A 112 12.23 -5.59 -8.87
N ILE A 113 13.54 -5.43 -9.09
CA ILE A 113 14.26 -6.11 -10.18
C ILE A 113 14.20 -7.63 -9.98
N ARG A 114 14.44 -8.10 -8.75
CA ARG A 114 14.37 -9.54 -8.45
C ARG A 114 12.98 -10.11 -8.73
N TYR A 115 11.93 -9.39 -8.34
CA TYR A 115 10.55 -9.77 -8.63
C TYR A 115 10.29 -9.84 -10.14
N ALA A 116 10.64 -8.80 -10.89
CA ALA A 116 10.33 -8.66 -12.31
C ALA A 116 11.14 -9.60 -13.22
N THR A 117 12.36 -9.95 -12.85
CA THR A 117 13.25 -10.80 -13.65
C THR A 117 13.12 -12.28 -13.35
N ARG A 118 12.39 -12.65 -12.28
CA ARG A 118 12.22 -14.05 -11.91
C ARG A 118 11.18 -14.72 -12.81
N PRO A 119 11.46 -15.94 -13.32
CA PRO A 119 10.45 -16.72 -14.02
C PRO A 119 9.23 -16.93 -13.13
N ALA A 120 8.06 -16.53 -13.60
CA ALA A 120 6.82 -16.81 -12.90
C ALA A 120 6.61 -18.34 -12.90
N ALA A 121 6.73 -18.99 -11.74
CA ALA A 121 6.20 -20.33 -11.59
C ALA A 121 4.66 -20.24 -11.65
N PRO A 122 3.96 -21.09 -12.41
CA PRO A 122 2.51 -20.96 -12.57
C PRO A 122 1.74 -20.93 -11.24
N ASP A 123 2.23 -21.67 -10.24
CA ASP A 123 1.51 -21.89 -8.98
C ASP A 123 1.59 -20.71 -8.00
N TRP A 124 2.66 -19.90 -8.00
CA TRP A 124 2.79 -18.78 -7.05
C TRP A 124 1.99 -17.55 -7.51
N ALA A 125 1.96 -17.30 -8.82
CA ALA A 125 1.39 -16.08 -9.40
C ALA A 125 -0.10 -15.92 -9.10
N ARG A 126 -0.79 -17.00 -8.71
CA ARG A 126 -2.22 -17.00 -8.45
C ARG A 126 -2.55 -17.39 -7.01
N ARG A 127 -1.63 -17.19 -6.05
CA ARG A 127 -1.94 -17.33 -4.61
C ARG A 127 -2.26 -15.99 -4.00
N SER A 128 -3.35 -15.94 -3.25
CA SER A 128 -3.77 -14.75 -2.53
C SER A 128 -4.14 -15.07 -1.09
N LEU A 129 -3.89 -14.12 -0.20
CA LEU A 129 -4.32 -14.18 1.19
C LEU A 129 -5.31 -13.04 1.44
N LEU A 130 -6.45 -13.38 2.01
CA LEU A 130 -7.39 -12.43 2.57
C LEU A 130 -7.21 -12.34 4.08
N VAL A 131 -7.01 -11.12 4.56
CA VAL A 131 -6.83 -10.81 5.99
C VAL A 131 -7.90 -9.81 6.40
N THR A 132 -8.57 -10.07 7.51
CA THR A 132 -9.58 -9.16 8.07
C THR A 132 -9.43 -9.07 9.59
N ASN A 133 -10.34 -8.36 10.23
CA ASN A 133 -10.57 -8.45 11.66
C ASN A 133 -11.67 -9.48 11.99
N GLU A 134 -12.10 -9.50 13.24
CA GLU A 134 -13.12 -10.39 13.78
C GLU A 134 -14.57 -9.97 13.47
N ASP A 135 -14.76 -8.82 12.82
CA ASP A 135 -16.09 -8.28 12.51
C ASP A 135 -16.72 -9.02 11.31
N PRO A 136 -17.88 -9.67 11.49
CA PRO A 136 -18.56 -10.41 10.43
C PRO A 136 -18.86 -9.59 9.17
N ILE A 137 -19.03 -8.26 9.28
CA ILE A 137 -19.28 -7.39 8.13
C ILE A 137 -18.04 -7.30 7.24
N PHE A 138 -16.84 -7.19 7.83
CA PHE A 138 -15.59 -7.18 7.09
C PHE A 138 -15.30 -8.54 6.49
N GLN A 139 -15.51 -9.62 7.25
CA GLN A 139 -15.35 -11.00 6.77
C GLN A 139 -16.26 -11.31 5.58
N ALA A 140 -17.55 -10.96 5.66
CA ALA A 140 -18.50 -11.19 4.57
C ALA A 140 -18.17 -10.39 3.29
N ARG A 141 -17.61 -9.17 3.43
CA ARG A 141 -17.15 -8.39 2.27
C ARG A 141 -15.88 -8.99 1.67
N SER A 142 -14.95 -9.40 2.52
CA SER A 142 -13.71 -10.05 2.08
C SER A 142 -13.99 -11.40 1.41
N ASP A 143 -14.97 -12.17 1.89
CA ASP A 143 -15.43 -13.40 1.24
C ASP A 143 -15.93 -13.19 -0.18
N ARG A 144 -16.62 -12.08 -0.47
CA ARG A 144 -17.05 -11.75 -1.85
C ARG A 144 -15.88 -11.36 -2.74
N ILE A 145 -14.85 -10.73 -2.19
CA ILE A 145 -13.59 -10.46 -2.90
C ILE A 145 -12.85 -11.78 -3.17
N GLY A 146 -12.87 -12.71 -2.21
CA GLY A 146 -12.33 -14.06 -2.35
C GLY A 146 -13.01 -14.85 -3.45
N ALA A 147 -14.34 -14.87 -3.49
CA ALA A 147 -15.08 -15.53 -4.56
C ALA A 147 -14.73 -14.94 -5.95
N LEU A 148 -14.57 -13.62 -6.05
CA LEU A 148 -14.11 -12.98 -7.28
C LEU A 148 -12.67 -13.40 -7.66
N LEU A 149 -11.75 -13.47 -6.69
CA LEU A 149 -10.39 -13.94 -6.92
C LEU A 149 -10.39 -15.41 -7.40
N GLU A 150 -11.22 -16.27 -6.80
CA GLU A 150 -11.40 -17.67 -7.22
C GLU A 150 -11.94 -17.77 -8.65
N ASP A 151 -12.96 -16.97 -9.01
CA ASP A 151 -13.50 -16.88 -10.38
C ASP A 151 -12.44 -16.42 -11.39
N LEU A 152 -11.52 -15.56 -10.95
CA LEU A 152 -10.37 -15.10 -11.72
C LEU A 152 -9.20 -16.10 -11.73
N GLY A 153 -9.33 -17.24 -11.05
CA GLY A 153 -8.38 -18.35 -11.05
C GLY A 153 -7.31 -18.28 -9.96
N PHE A 154 -7.52 -17.52 -8.87
CA PHE A 154 -6.64 -17.51 -7.72
C PHE A 154 -6.98 -18.64 -6.74
N ALA A 155 -5.96 -19.22 -6.12
CA ALA A 155 -6.09 -19.91 -4.84
C ALA A 155 -6.17 -18.86 -3.72
N VAL A 156 -7.21 -18.93 -2.91
CA VAL A 156 -7.50 -17.97 -1.84
C VAL A 156 -7.37 -18.63 -0.48
N ASP A 157 -6.38 -18.19 0.29
CA ASP A 157 -6.25 -18.48 1.71
C ASP A 157 -6.92 -17.36 2.53
N LYS A 158 -7.40 -17.68 3.73
CA LYS A 158 -8.05 -16.73 4.64
C LYS A 158 -7.40 -16.76 6.02
N LEU A 159 -7.17 -15.58 6.58
CA LEU A 159 -6.68 -15.40 7.94
C LEU A 159 -7.60 -14.41 8.68
N TYR A 160 -8.70 -14.95 9.22
CA TYR A 160 -9.77 -14.18 9.84
C TYR A 160 -9.85 -14.48 11.35
N PRO A 161 -9.43 -13.54 12.20
CA PRO A 161 -9.64 -13.65 13.64
C PRO A 161 -11.11 -13.86 13.99
N GLN A 162 -11.38 -14.48 15.14
CA GLN A 162 -12.73 -14.72 15.63
C GLN A 162 -12.97 -13.95 16.94
N SER A 163 -14.18 -13.44 17.13
CA SER A 163 -14.50 -12.59 18.30
C SER A 163 -14.39 -13.30 19.65
N ALA A 164 -14.37 -14.64 19.66
CA ALA A 164 -14.17 -15.45 20.85
C ALA A 164 -12.68 -15.64 21.23
N GLU A 165 -11.76 -15.28 20.34
CA GLU A 165 -10.33 -15.42 20.57
C GLU A 165 -9.83 -14.34 21.53
N ARG A 166 -8.88 -14.71 22.40
CA ARG A 166 -8.36 -13.81 23.44
C ARG A 166 -7.14 -12.99 22.99
N SER A 167 -6.56 -13.36 21.84
CA SER A 167 -5.31 -12.77 21.34
C SER A 167 -5.12 -13.07 19.86
N ASN A 168 -4.38 -12.21 19.17
CA ASN A 168 -3.98 -12.38 17.77
C ASN A 168 -2.58 -12.98 17.58
N GLU A 169 -1.89 -13.44 18.62
CA GLU A 169 -0.49 -13.88 18.51
C GLU A 169 -0.28 -14.95 17.43
N GLU A 170 -1.16 -15.94 17.37
CA GLU A 170 -1.11 -16.97 16.32
C GLU A 170 -1.38 -16.38 14.93
N HIS A 171 -2.34 -15.47 14.82
CA HIS A 171 -2.64 -14.78 13.57
C HIS A 171 -1.45 -13.95 13.09
N GLY A 172 -0.82 -13.18 13.98
CA GLY A 172 0.40 -12.42 13.68
C GLY A 172 1.54 -13.31 13.19
N ARG A 173 1.79 -14.44 13.87
CA ARG A 173 2.78 -15.44 13.44
C ARG A 173 2.47 -16.01 12.06
N ARG A 174 1.22 -16.43 11.83
CA ARG A 174 0.79 -16.97 10.52
C ARG A 174 0.89 -15.92 9.43
N LEU A 175 0.58 -14.65 9.72
CA LEU A 175 0.74 -13.56 8.77
C LEU A 175 2.21 -13.34 8.39
N GLN A 176 3.15 -13.42 9.35
CA GLN A 176 4.58 -13.38 9.04
C GLN A 176 5.02 -14.56 8.16
N GLU A 177 4.43 -15.76 8.37
CA GLU A 177 4.65 -16.93 7.52
C GLU A 177 4.18 -16.68 6.08
N TYR A 178 2.97 -16.14 5.90
CA TYR A 178 2.46 -15.76 4.57
C TYR A 178 3.29 -14.66 3.89
N PHE A 179 3.76 -13.64 4.62
CA PHE A 179 4.65 -12.64 4.01
C PHE A 179 5.99 -13.22 3.53
N SER A 180 6.40 -14.33 4.13
CA SER A 180 7.62 -15.05 3.77
C SER A 180 7.36 -16.20 2.79
N GLY A 181 6.10 -16.41 2.40
CA GLY A 181 5.63 -17.49 1.55
C GLY A 181 5.63 -17.13 0.07
N ASP A 182 4.66 -17.68 -0.64
CA ASP A 182 4.51 -17.61 -2.10
C ASP A 182 3.21 -16.87 -2.50
N GLU A 183 2.72 -15.99 -1.64
CA GLU A 183 1.52 -15.18 -1.84
C GLU A 183 1.84 -14.05 -2.83
N ALA A 184 1.20 -14.05 -3.99
CA ALA A 184 1.34 -12.96 -4.95
C ALA A 184 0.58 -11.71 -4.50
N LEU A 185 -0.53 -11.90 -3.79
CA LEU A 185 -1.43 -10.84 -3.33
C LEU A 185 -1.81 -11.04 -1.86
N ILE A 186 -1.65 -10.02 -1.04
CA ILE A 186 -2.22 -9.96 0.31
C ILE A 186 -3.22 -8.80 0.34
N HIS A 187 -4.48 -9.09 0.63
CA HIS A 187 -5.52 -8.08 0.76
C HIS A 187 -5.96 -7.98 2.22
N PHE A 188 -5.78 -6.81 2.82
CA PHE A 188 -6.26 -6.52 4.16
C PHE A 188 -7.47 -5.60 4.11
N LEU A 189 -8.57 -6.01 4.76
CA LEU A 189 -9.78 -5.22 4.91
C LEU A 189 -10.23 -5.28 6.37
N GLY A 190 -10.04 -4.18 7.10
CA GLY A 190 -10.30 -4.15 8.54
C GLY A 190 -9.97 -2.80 9.15
N HIS A 191 -9.82 -2.79 10.47
CA HIS A 191 -9.35 -1.61 11.20
C HIS A 191 -7.82 -1.52 11.17
N GLY A 192 -7.33 -0.28 11.15
CA GLY A 192 -5.91 -0.01 11.03
C GLY A 192 -5.60 1.42 11.39
N GLY A 193 -4.31 1.66 11.46
CA GLY A 193 -3.74 2.97 11.65
C GLY A 193 -2.31 2.96 11.16
N ARG A 194 -1.63 4.08 11.40
CA ARG A 194 -0.28 4.32 10.91
C ARG A 194 0.69 3.18 11.11
N PHE A 195 0.68 2.55 12.27
CA PHE A 195 1.69 1.56 12.65
C PHE A 195 1.16 0.12 12.60
N ILE A 196 -0.10 -0.06 12.17
CA ILE A 196 -0.83 -1.25 12.60
C ILE A 196 -2.05 -1.64 11.75
N TRP A 197 -2.23 -2.96 11.60
CA TRP A 197 -3.52 -3.60 11.33
C TRP A 197 -4.09 -4.17 12.64
N ARG A 198 -5.38 -3.95 12.90
CA ARG A 198 -6.04 -4.30 14.17
C ARG A 198 -7.23 -5.22 14.00
N THR A 199 -7.46 -5.99 15.06
CA THR A 199 -8.74 -6.63 15.37
C THR A 199 -9.31 -5.99 16.65
N GLY A 200 -10.61 -6.03 16.84
CA GLY A 200 -11.32 -5.60 18.03
C GLY A 200 -12.36 -4.52 17.75
N PRO A 201 -13.33 -4.34 18.67
CA PRO A 201 -14.26 -3.23 18.61
C PRO A 201 -13.50 -1.90 18.81
N SER A 202 -14.11 -0.76 18.46
CA SER A 202 -13.47 0.56 18.63
C SER A 202 -13.05 0.92 20.07
N ASP A 203 -13.42 0.09 21.05
CA ASP A 203 -12.96 0.11 22.44
C ASP A 203 -11.49 -0.33 22.53
N PHE A 204 -10.61 0.61 22.90
CA PHE A 204 -9.15 0.39 22.99
C PHE A 204 -8.71 -0.60 24.05
N GLU A 205 -9.53 -0.88 25.07
CA GLU A 205 -9.21 -1.89 26.08
C GLU A 205 -9.46 -3.32 25.58
N LYS A 206 -10.24 -3.46 24.50
CA LYS A 206 -10.62 -4.75 23.89
C LYS A 206 -10.03 -4.94 22.50
N ASN A 207 -9.22 -3.98 22.03
CA ASN A 207 -8.52 -4.09 20.76
C ASN A 207 -7.31 -5.03 20.91
N HIS A 208 -7.11 -5.87 19.90
CA HIS A 208 -5.91 -6.68 19.77
C HIS A 208 -5.20 -6.34 18.46
N ASP A 209 -3.90 -6.10 18.58
CA ASP A 209 -3.04 -5.76 17.48
C ASP A 209 -2.81 -7.03 16.62
N LEU A 210 -3.10 -6.97 15.32
CA LEU A 210 -2.98 -8.12 14.40
C LEU A 210 -1.61 -8.13 13.72
N PHE A 211 -1.15 -6.95 13.29
CA PHE A 211 0.12 -6.81 12.60
C PHE A 211 0.71 -5.42 12.83
N THR A 212 1.92 -5.33 13.36
CA THR A 212 2.55 -4.08 13.81
C THR A 212 3.92 -3.90 13.16
N LEU A 213 4.54 -2.73 13.32
CA LEU A 213 5.92 -2.51 12.88
C LEU A 213 6.92 -3.50 13.47
N GLU A 214 6.71 -4.00 14.70
CA GLU A 214 7.57 -5.00 15.33
C GLU A 214 7.42 -6.38 14.65
N HIS A 215 6.20 -6.76 14.26
CA HIS A 215 5.98 -7.96 13.45
C HIS A 215 6.73 -7.87 12.10
N LEU A 216 6.84 -6.66 11.52
CA LEU A 216 7.60 -6.45 10.29
C LEU A 216 9.11 -6.70 10.46
N ASP A 217 9.67 -6.41 11.64
CA ASP A 217 11.10 -6.66 11.93
C ASP A 217 11.43 -8.16 11.93
N GLY A 218 10.45 -8.99 12.28
CA GLY A 218 10.53 -10.45 12.29
C GLY A 218 10.29 -11.14 10.95
N LEU A 219 9.97 -10.40 9.88
CA LEU A 219 9.76 -11.00 8.57
C LEU A 219 11.02 -11.69 8.06
N ARG A 220 10.87 -12.89 7.48
CA ARG A 220 11.99 -13.62 6.89
C ARG A 220 12.21 -13.12 5.45
N PRO A 221 13.45 -13.21 4.93
CA PRO A 221 13.71 -12.93 3.54
C PRO A 221 12.83 -13.78 2.63
N THR A 222 12.29 -13.16 1.58
CA THR A 222 11.56 -13.85 0.54
C THR A 222 12.03 -13.37 -0.83
N ASP A 223 11.91 -14.29 -1.75
CA ASP A 223 12.28 -14.14 -3.13
C ASP A 223 11.06 -13.87 -4.03
N ARG A 224 9.86 -13.90 -3.43
CA ARG A 224 8.53 -13.65 -4.01
C ARG A 224 7.69 -12.75 -3.09
N PRO A 225 8.14 -11.52 -2.80
CA PRO A 225 7.39 -10.61 -1.95
C PRO A 225 6.01 -10.27 -2.56
N PRO A 226 4.93 -10.22 -1.74
CA PRO A 226 3.58 -9.96 -2.21
C PRO A 226 3.38 -8.51 -2.67
N ILE A 227 2.36 -8.32 -3.51
CA ILE A 227 1.66 -7.04 -3.64
C ILE A 227 0.65 -6.97 -2.48
N VAL A 228 0.64 -5.86 -1.74
CA VAL A 228 -0.26 -5.66 -0.59
C VAL A 228 -1.33 -4.61 -0.90
N LEU A 229 -2.60 -4.97 -0.74
CA LEU A 229 -3.72 -4.04 -0.76
C LEU A 229 -4.17 -3.79 0.69
N SER A 230 -3.64 -2.73 1.29
CA SER A 230 -3.94 -2.33 2.68
C SER A 230 -5.17 -1.41 2.70
N MET A 231 -6.37 -2.00 2.59
CA MET A 231 -7.65 -1.29 2.50
C MET A 231 -8.15 -0.84 3.87
N THR A 232 -7.33 -0.04 4.56
CA THR A 232 -7.58 0.43 5.93
C THR A 232 -7.05 1.84 6.17
N CYS A 233 -7.59 2.49 7.21
CA CYS A 233 -7.31 3.88 7.55
C CYS A 233 -5.83 4.09 7.87
N TYR A 234 -5.26 5.20 7.39
CA TYR A 234 -3.93 5.68 7.75
C TYR A 234 -2.81 4.65 7.62
N SER A 235 -2.93 3.64 6.76
CA SER A 235 -1.87 2.65 6.59
C SER A 235 -0.67 3.19 5.81
N GLY A 236 -0.78 4.39 5.22
CA GLY A 236 0.27 5.05 4.44
C GLY A 236 0.26 6.59 4.47
N PRO A 237 0.21 7.30 5.61
CA PRO A 237 0.45 8.75 5.67
C PRO A 237 1.95 9.05 5.53
N PHE A 238 2.45 9.03 4.30
CA PHE A 238 3.87 9.20 3.94
C PHE A 238 4.38 10.64 4.01
N ASP A 239 3.53 11.57 4.44
CA ASP A 239 3.82 12.98 4.68
C ASP A 239 4.06 13.29 6.16
N HIS A 240 3.98 12.29 7.04
CA HIS A 240 4.06 12.53 8.47
C HIS A 240 5.52 12.74 8.91
N PRO A 241 5.85 13.88 9.55
CA PRO A 241 7.23 14.31 9.71
C PRO A 241 8.14 13.40 10.57
N ASN A 242 7.56 12.71 11.55
CA ASN A 242 8.35 12.08 12.63
C ASN A 242 8.35 10.56 12.65
N ALA A 243 7.70 9.87 11.71
CA ALA A 243 7.71 8.40 11.73
C ALA A 243 7.25 7.78 10.40
N ASP A 244 7.57 6.52 10.22
CA ASP A 244 7.14 5.76 9.05
C ASP A 244 5.87 4.98 9.36
N SER A 245 5.00 4.85 8.36
CA SER A 245 3.82 4.01 8.42
C SER A 245 4.13 2.53 8.15
N ILE A 246 3.17 1.67 8.45
CA ILE A 246 3.24 0.23 8.17
C ILE A 246 3.40 -0.02 6.67
N GLY A 247 2.73 0.77 5.81
CA GLY A 247 2.87 0.67 4.36
C GLY A 247 4.27 1.05 3.87
N GLU A 248 4.87 2.10 4.43
CA GLU A 248 6.24 2.51 4.09
C GLU A 248 7.25 1.46 4.53
N LYS A 249 7.15 0.97 5.78
CA LYS A 249 8.07 -0.06 6.29
C LYS A 249 7.95 -1.36 5.50
N LEU A 250 6.74 -1.80 5.15
CA LEU A 250 6.53 -2.98 4.29
C LEU A 250 7.29 -2.88 2.96
N LEU A 251 7.33 -1.70 2.35
CA LEU A 251 8.06 -1.49 1.10
C LEU A 251 9.58 -1.37 1.33
N ARG A 252 10.03 -0.63 2.35
CA ARG A 252 11.45 -0.29 2.55
C ARG A 252 12.32 -1.46 3.03
N LEU A 253 11.73 -2.50 3.64
CA LEU A 253 12.50 -3.63 4.15
C LEU A 253 13.28 -4.36 3.05
N ASP A 254 14.59 -4.47 3.25
CA ASP A 254 15.51 -5.15 2.32
C ASP A 254 15.29 -6.67 2.32
N GLY A 255 15.15 -7.24 1.12
CA GLY A 255 14.95 -8.67 0.90
C GLY A 255 13.67 -9.28 1.49
N ARG A 256 12.75 -8.49 2.05
CA ARG A 256 11.51 -8.95 2.70
C ARG A 256 10.40 -7.89 2.64
N GLY A 257 9.26 -8.17 3.27
CA GLY A 257 8.09 -7.28 3.22
C GLY A 257 7.33 -7.43 1.90
N ALA A 258 6.96 -6.32 1.28
CA ALA A 258 6.17 -6.27 0.05
C ALA A 258 6.95 -5.70 -1.12
N VAL A 259 6.61 -6.09 -2.35
CA VAL A 259 7.15 -5.46 -3.59
C VAL A 259 6.43 -4.16 -3.92
N ALA A 260 5.16 -4.07 -3.53
CA ALA A 260 4.33 -2.90 -3.67
C ALA A 260 3.23 -2.91 -2.61
N VAL A 261 2.80 -1.73 -2.16
CA VAL A 261 1.74 -1.54 -1.17
C VAL A 261 0.80 -0.45 -1.65
N LEU A 262 -0.48 -0.76 -1.78
CA LEU A 262 -1.53 0.25 -1.87
C LEU A 262 -2.00 0.58 -0.45
N ALA A 263 -1.83 1.82 -0.02
CA ALA A 263 -2.17 2.24 1.35
C ALA A 263 -2.88 3.59 1.35
N ALA A 264 -3.74 3.81 2.36
CA ALA A 264 -4.44 5.07 2.53
C ALA A 264 -3.65 6.03 3.43
N SER A 265 -3.48 7.28 2.99
CA SER A 265 -2.93 8.37 3.81
C SER A 265 -3.93 8.90 4.84
N TRP A 266 -5.22 8.60 4.67
CA TRP A 266 -6.29 9.11 5.51
C TRP A 266 -7.32 8.04 5.91
N ARG A 267 -8.39 8.48 6.59
CA ARG A 267 -9.56 7.66 6.89
C ARG A 267 -10.21 7.17 5.60
N THR A 268 -10.46 5.88 5.57
CA THR A 268 -11.13 5.20 4.47
C THR A 268 -12.41 4.53 4.98
N MET A 269 -13.24 4.10 4.05
CA MET A 269 -14.46 3.35 4.28
C MET A 269 -14.28 1.95 3.70
N PRO A 270 -14.88 0.92 4.27
CA PRO A 270 -14.73 -0.46 3.80
C PRO A 270 -15.53 -0.73 2.51
N PHE A 271 -15.39 0.11 1.49
CA PHE A 271 -16.07 -0.06 0.20
C PHE A 271 -15.48 -1.28 -0.53
N GLU A 272 -16.28 -2.34 -0.59
CA GLU A 272 -15.94 -3.58 -1.33
C GLU A 272 -15.71 -3.27 -2.81
N GLN A 273 -16.45 -2.32 -3.38
CA GLN A 273 -16.47 -2.01 -4.81
C GLN A 273 -15.09 -1.61 -5.35
N ILE A 274 -14.31 -0.83 -4.60
CA ILE A 274 -12.98 -0.43 -5.06
C ILE A 274 -12.01 -1.61 -5.05
N SER A 275 -12.09 -2.48 -4.04
CA SER A 275 -11.25 -3.68 -3.98
C SER A 275 -11.55 -4.61 -5.15
N ARG A 276 -12.83 -4.79 -5.48
CA ARG A 276 -13.27 -5.60 -6.64
C ARG A 276 -12.77 -5.02 -7.94
N ALA A 277 -12.92 -3.71 -8.15
CA ALA A 277 -12.42 -3.04 -9.36
C ALA A 277 -10.90 -3.20 -9.52
N ILE A 278 -10.14 -3.04 -8.43
CA ILE A 278 -8.68 -3.26 -8.45
C ILE A 278 -8.35 -4.71 -8.80
N VAL A 279 -8.96 -5.69 -8.13
CA VAL A 279 -8.71 -7.11 -8.34
C VAL A 279 -9.03 -7.56 -9.78
N GLU A 280 -10.11 -7.05 -10.37
CA GLU A 280 -10.43 -7.35 -11.76
C GLU A 280 -9.33 -6.83 -12.71
N GLU A 281 -8.94 -5.56 -12.56
CA GLU A 281 -7.96 -4.94 -13.44
C GLU A 281 -6.54 -5.48 -13.25
N LEU A 282 -6.21 -5.96 -12.06
CA LEU A 282 -4.96 -6.69 -11.80
C LEU A 282 -4.77 -7.87 -12.78
N THR A 283 -5.83 -8.56 -13.18
CA THR A 283 -5.73 -9.70 -14.12
C THR A 283 -5.76 -9.30 -15.60
N ARG A 284 -6.13 -8.05 -15.90
CA ARG A 284 -6.36 -7.54 -17.26
C ARG A 284 -5.24 -6.63 -17.75
N GLN A 285 -4.57 -5.92 -16.85
CA GLN A 285 -3.53 -4.96 -17.19
C GLN A 285 -2.14 -5.58 -17.03
N PRO A 286 -1.15 -5.16 -17.84
CA PRO A 286 0.18 -5.73 -17.79
C PRO A 286 0.99 -5.25 -16.58
N THR A 287 0.66 -4.09 -16.02
CA THR A 287 1.39 -3.45 -14.92
C THR A 287 0.46 -3.05 -13.78
N LEU A 288 1.02 -2.99 -12.56
CA LEU A 288 0.28 -2.63 -11.35
C LEU A 288 -0.33 -1.23 -11.43
N GLY A 289 0.44 -0.25 -11.89
CA GLY A 289 -0.02 1.13 -11.99
C GLY A 289 -1.17 1.30 -13.00
N GLU A 290 -1.14 0.58 -14.11
CA GLU A 290 -2.23 0.60 -15.09
C GLU A 290 -3.48 -0.09 -14.56
N ALA A 291 -3.33 -1.18 -13.81
CA ALA A 291 -4.46 -1.81 -13.12
C ALA A 291 -5.17 -0.84 -12.17
N LEU A 292 -4.40 -0.12 -11.35
CA LEU A 292 -4.94 0.89 -10.44
C LEU A 292 -5.59 2.05 -11.20
N GLN A 293 -4.94 2.56 -12.24
CA GLN A 293 -5.48 3.63 -13.07
C GLN A 293 -6.83 3.24 -13.69
N LYS A 294 -6.94 2.05 -14.27
CA LYS A 294 -8.18 1.56 -14.89
C LYS A 294 -9.28 1.33 -13.85
N ALA A 295 -8.94 0.76 -12.69
CA ALA A 295 -9.87 0.60 -11.59
C ALA A 295 -10.41 1.96 -11.11
N TYR A 296 -9.56 2.98 -11.09
CA TYR A 296 -9.90 4.33 -10.61
C TYR A 296 -10.79 5.10 -11.58
N ALA A 297 -10.55 4.95 -12.89
CA ALA A 297 -11.40 5.54 -13.93
C ALA A 297 -12.87 5.07 -13.84
N GLY A 298 -13.10 3.82 -13.43
CA GLY A 298 -14.45 3.26 -13.25
C GLY A 298 -15.17 3.65 -11.95
N PHE A 299 -14.49 4.31 -11.01
CA PHE A 299 -15.05 4.60 -9.69
C PHE A 299 -15.61 6.03 -9.58
N SER A 300 -16.76 6.18 -8.93
CA SER A 300 -17.52 7.43 -8.88
C SER A 300 -17.10 8.40 -7.77
N GLN A 301 -16.17 8.03 -6.88
CA GLN A 301 -15.72 8.87 -5.76
C GLN A 301 -14.21 9.16 -5.87
N PRO A 302 -13.78 10.08 -6.73
CA PRO A 302 -12.35 10.33 -6.98
C PRO A 302 -11.60 10.86 -5.74
N HIS A 303 -12.24 11.69 -4.90
CA HIS A 303 -11.65 12.10 -3.61
C HIS A 303 -11.30 10.94 -2.68
N PHE A 304 -12.05 9.84 -2.75
CA PHE A 304 -11.80 8.64 -1.96
C PHE A 304 -10.63 7.83 -2.52
N LEU A 305 -10.39 7.89 -3.83
CA LEU A 305 -9.24 7.24 -4.46
C LEU A 305 -7.97 8.04 -4.26
N ALA A 306 -8.09 9.36 -4.29
CA ALA A 306 -6.96 10.25 -4.16
C ALA A 306 -6.23 10.16 -2.80
N ILE A 307 -6.86 9.57 -1.77
CA ILE A 307 -6.20 9.28 -0.49
C ILE A 307 -5.41 7.98 -0.49
N TYR A 308 -5.54 7.13 -1.51
CA TYR A 308 -4.73 5.93 -1.68
C TYR A 308 -3.48 6.27 -2.50
N SER A 309 -2.36 5.71 -2.07
CA SER A 309 -1.07 5.86 -2.76
C SER A 309 -0.47 4.48 -3.02
N LEU A 310 0.06 4.31 -4.22
CA LEU A 310 0.88 3.16 -4.56
C LEU A 310 2.30 3.43 -4.06
N PHE A 311 2.71 2.74 -3.01
CA PHE A 311 4.11 2.62 -2.64
C PHE A 311 4.73 1.48 -3.46
N GLY A 312 5.60 1.81 -4.40
CA GLY A 312 6.14 0.85 -5.35
C GLY A 312 6.31 1.42 -6.74
N ASP A 313 6.85 0.60 -7.65
CA ASP A 313 7.02 0.94 -9.05
C ASP A 313 5.66 0.77 -9.78
N PRO A 314 5.07 1.84 -10.36
CA PRO A 314 3.84 1.71 -11.13
C PRO A 314 3.99 0.85 -12.40
N ALA A 315 5.22 0.68 -12.90
CA ALA A 315 5.51 -0.19 -14.04
C ALA A 315 5.77 -1.66 -13.61
N LEU A 316 5.58 -2.02 -12.34
CA LEU A 316 5.77 -3.38 -11.84
C LEU A 316 4.91 -4.35 -12.67
N PRO A 317 5.52 -5.34 -13.35
CA PRO A 317 4.78 -6.30 -14.16
C PRO A 317 3.94 -7.22 -13.28
N LEU A 318 2.70 -7.47 -13.67
CA LEU A 318 1.80 -8.35 -12.92
C LEU A 318 1.97 -9.80 -13.38
N PRO A 319 2.32 -10.74 -12.48
CA PRO A 319 2.64 -12.12 -12.86
C PRO A 319 1.40 -12.94 -13.26
N PHE A 320 0.20 -12.40 -13.02
CA PHE A 320 -1.10 -13.03 -13.25
C PHE A 320 -1.91 -12.42 -14.41
N ALA A 321 -1.39 -11.38 -15.06
CA ALA A 321 -2.02 -10.83 -16.27
C ALA A 321 -2.07 -11.91 -17.36
N ALA A 322 -3.17 -11.99 -18.11
CA ALA A 322 -3.24 -12.86 -19.28
C ALA A 322 -2.02 -12.56 -20.16
N ARG A 323 -1.18 -13.58 -20.42
CA ARG A 323 -0.05 -13.43 -21.32
C ARG A 323 -0.62 -13.00 -22.68
N ASP A 324 -0.15 -11.88 -23.23
CA ASP A 324 -0.33 -11.64 -24.66
C ASP A 324 0.53 -12.72 -25.33
N ASP A 325 -0.11 -13.76 -25.84
CA ASP A 325 0.54 -14.87 -26.56
C ASP A 325 1.17 -14.40 -27.88
N ARG A 326 1.13 -13.10 -28.17
CA ARG A 326 1.78 -12.49 -29.32
C ARG A 326 3.30 -12.74 -29.19
N PRO A 327 3.90 -13.49 -30.13
CA PRO A 327 5.33 -13.73 -30.10
C PRO A 327 6.08 -12.39 -30.10
N PRO A 328 7.23 -12.29 -29.40
CA PRO A 328 8.08 -11.12 -29.51
C PRO A 328 8.32 -10.87 -31.00
N ASN A 329 8.10 -9.63 -31.43
CA ASN A 329 8.34 -9.23 -32.80
C ASN A 329 9.78 -9.66 -33.12
N PRO A 330 10.00 -10.54 -34.12
CA PRO A 330 11.34 -10.98 -34.44
C PRO A 330 12.15 -9.73 -34.73
N THR A 331 13.11 -9.44 -33.85
CA THR A 331 14.15 -8.48 -34.13
C THR A 331 14.78 -8.96 -35.41
N ASP A 332 14.71 -8.11 -36.43
CA ASP A 332 15.34 -8.35 -37.73
C ASP A 332 16.81 -8.70 -37.47
N PRO A 333 17.27 -9.93 -37.75
CA PRO A 333 18.67 -10.31 -37.57
C PRO A 333 19.58 -9.56 -38.55
N ASP A 334 19.01 -8.93 -39.58
CA ASP A 334 19.76 -8.22 -40.59
C ASP A 334 19.66 -6.72 -40.33
N GLY A 335 20.69 -6.18 -39.68
CA GLY A 335 20.85 -4.75 -39.46
C GLY A 335 20.73 -3.95 -40.77
N LYS A 336 19.53 -3.43 -41.04
CA LYS A 336 19.30 -2.29 -41.92
C LYS A 336 18.34 -1.32 -41.26
N ALA A 337 18.90 -0.14 -40.97
CA ALA A 337 18.16 1.03 -40.55
C ALA A 337 17.08 1.37 -41.57
N ASP A 338 15.85 1.58 -41.11
CA ASP A 338 14.89 2.37 -41.86
C ASP A 338 14.75 3.75 -41.21
N ALA A 339 15.40 4.70 -41.86
CA ALA A 339 15.04 6.10 -41.78
C ALA A 339 13.74 6.30 -42.57
N ARG A 340 12.67 6.69 -41.88
CA ARG A 340 11.64 7.65 -42.33
C ARG A 340 10.65 7.96 -41.22
#